data_AF-W7E4W3-F1
#
_entry.id   AF-W7E4W3-F1
#
_cell.length_a   1.000
_cell.length_b   1.000
_cell.length_c   1.000
_cell.angle_alpha   90.00
_cell.angle_beta   90.00
_cell.angle_gamma   90.00
#
_symmetry.space_group_name_H-M   'P 1'
#
loop_
_entity.id
_entity.type
_entity.pdbx_description
1 polymer ?
#
loop_
_entity_poly.entity_id
_entity_poly.type
_entity_poly.pdbx_seq_one_letter_code
_entity_poly.pdbx_strand_id
1 'polypeptide(L)'
;MTDTMRVESLGLRHPKHFATLHRRITQPSNRNRNAGRPYYICISCKRNNREGWATWDDERGVRNSNPSCYCGDFSRHDQDGIGRGRHGLGFWTCATGSCDYYSKYLNGWTSYAPQCVEFYPWLL
;
A
#
# COMPACT_ATOMS: atom_id res chain seq x y z
N MET A 1 23.43 10.90 -14.29
CA MET A 1 22.29 11.36 -15.09
C MET A 1 21.04 11.06 -14.28
N THR A 2 20.41 12.08 -13.70
CA THR A 2 19.14 11.96 -12.98
C THR A 2 18.05 11.79 -14.01
N ASP A 3 17.60 10.55 -14.18
CA ASP A 3 16.47 10.24 -15.03
C ASP A 3 15.21 10.81 -14.36
N THR A 4 14.85 12.01 -14.78
CA THR A 4 13.64 12.71 -14.34
C THR A 4 12.57 12.30 -15.33
N MET A 5 12.22 11.01 -15.36
CA MET A 5 11.05 10.57 -16.12
C MET A 5 9.84 11.32 -15.56
N ARG A 6 9.18 12.08 -16.45
CA ARG A 6 7.85 12.64 -16.18
C ARG A 6 6.98 11.52 -15.63
N VAL A 7 6.50 11.70 -14.40
CA VAL A 7 5.58 10.82 -13.69
C VAL A 7 4.19 10.94 -14.34
N GLU A 8 4.08 10.60 -15.62
CA GLU A 8 2.81 10.59 -16.37
C GLU A 8 2.31 9.16 -16.65
N SER A 9 3.10 8.13 -16.35
CA SER A 9 2.75 6.73 -16.65
C SER A 9 2.47 5.83 -15.44
N LEU A 10 2.58 6.31 -14.20
CA LEU A 10 2.29 5.49 -13.00
C LEU A 10 0.91 5.75 -12.38
N GLY A 11 0.14 6.71 -12.87
CA GLY A 11 -1.27 6.86 -12.50
C GLY A 11 -1.55 7.10 -11.01
N LEU A 12 -0.54 7.39 -10.19
CA LEU A 12 -0.58 7.59 -8.74
C LEU A 12 -1.33 8.88 -8.39
N ARG A 13 -2.65 8.88 -8.61
CA ARG A 13 -3.51 10.05 -8.44
C ARG A 13 -3.92 10.20 -6.98
N HIS A 14 -3.20 11.01 -6.20
CA HIS A 14 -3.86 11.66 -5.07
C HIS A 14 -4.81 12.75 -5.65
N PRO A 15 -6.07 12.83 -5.22
CA PRO A 15 -7.05 13.79 -5.78
C PRO A 15 -6.72 15.29 -5.71
N LYS A 16 -5.56 15.76 -5.22
CA LYS A 16 -5.36 17.21 -5.03
C LYS A 16 -3.99 17.83 -5.39
N HIS A 17 -2.94 17.08 -5.68
CA HIS A 17 -1.64 17.70 -6.02
C HIS A 17 -0.82 16.82 -6.96
N PHE A 18 -0.17 17.45 -7.95
CA PHE A 18 0.99 16.86 -8.64
C PHE A 18 2.12 16.71 -7.61
N ALA A 19 2.04 15.65 -6.81
CA ALA A 19 3.03 15.38 -5.79
C ALA A 19 4.30 14.89 -6.47
N THR A 20 5.43 15.52 -6.16
CA THR A 20 6.72 14.93 -6.52
C THR A 20 6.90 13.66 -5.71
N LEU A 21 7.02 12.54 -6.42
CA LEU A 21 7.29 11.24 -5.82
C LEU A 21 8.78 10.94 -5.93
N HIS A 22 9.35 10.43 -4.85
CA HIS A 22 10.72 9.95 -4.87
C HIS A 22 10.73 8.45 -4.64
N ARG A 23 11.34 7.71 -5.57
CA ARG A 23 11.52 6.27 -5.46
C ARG A 23 12.63 5.96 -4.47
N ARG A 24 12.38 5.03 -3.55
CA ARG A 24 13.34 4.55 -2.56
C ARG A 24 13.31 3.03 -2.54
N ILE A 25 14.32 2.42 -1.92
CA ILE A 25 14.40 0.98 -1.67
C ILE A 25 14.57 0.81 -0.17
N THR A 26 13.81 -0.11 0.42
CA THR A 26 13.96 -0.44 1.84
C THR A 26 15.33 -1.06 2.11
N GLN A 27 15.86 -0.77 3.29
CA GLN A 27 17.17 -1.30 3.69
C GLN A 27 17.16 -2.84 3.78
N PRO A 28 18.27 -3.51 3.46
CA PRO A 28 18.40 -4.97 3.61
C PRO A 28 18.13 -5.47 5.04
N SER A 29 18.40 -4.62 6.05
CA SER A 29 18.18 -4.90 7.47
C SER A 29 16.71 -4.77 7.91
N ASN A 30 15.77 -4.45 7.01
CA ASN A 30 14.36 -4.30 7.35
C ASN A 30 13.74 -5.65 7.76
N ARG A 31 13.51 -5.81 9.07
CA ARG A 31 12.99 -7.05 9.68
C ARG A 31 11.51 -7.31 9.39
N ASN A 32 10.75 -6.35 8.84
CA ASN A 32 9.33 -6.50 8.57
C ASN A 32 9.02 -7.25 7.26
N ARG A 33 9.90 -8.17 6.83
CA ARG A 33 9.78 -8.92 5.56
C ARG A 33 9.64 -8.04 4.32
N ASN A 34 10.05 -6.78 4.41
CA ASN A 34 9.94 -5.79 3.35
C ASN A 34 11.31 -5.34 2.84
N ALA A 35 12.41 -6.01 3.23
CA ALA A 35 13.77 -5.70 2.77
C ALA A 35 13.90 -5.75 1.24
N GLY A 36 14.62 -4.78 0.66
CA GLY A 36 14.86 -4.66 -0.78
C GLY A 36 13.65 -4.23 -1.62
N ARG A 37 12.47 -4.04 -1.03
CA ARG A 37 11.27 -3.61 -1.75
C ARG A 37 11.37 -2.13 -2.14
N PRO A 38 11.10 -1.77 -3.41
CA PRO A 38 11.02 -0.40 -3.85
C PRO A 38 9.67 0.23 -3.47
N TYR A 39 9.68 1.52 -3.15
CA TYR A 39 8.47 2.28 -2.81
C TYR A 39 8.61 3.74 -3.24
N TYR A 40 7.49 4.39 -3.54
CA TYR A 40 7.46 5.84 -3.70
C TYR A 40 7.13 6.51 -2.38
N ILE A 41 7.72 7.67 -2.13
CA ILE A 41 7.30 8.58 -1.06
C ILE A 41 6.99 9.95 -1.64
N CYS A 42 5.88 10.55 -1.22
CA CYS A 42 5.58 11.94 -1.51
C CYS A 42 6.52 12.86 -0.71
N ILE A 43 7.39 13.62 -1.39
CA ILE A 43 8.34 14.53 -0.72
C ILE A 43 7.72 15.88 -0.34
N SER A 44 6.63 16.27 -1.01
CA SER A 44 5.89 17.50 -0.76
C SER A 44 4.81 17.36 0.33
N CYS A 45 4.43 16.13 0.68
CA CYS A 45 3.49 15.83 1.75
C CYS A 45 4.23 15.98 3.09
N LYS A 46 3.97 17.07 3.83
CA LYS A 46 4.81 17.51 4.97
C LYS A 46 5.02 16.46 6.07
N ARG A 47 6.19 16.62 6.74
CA ARG A 47 6.82 16.10 7.99
C ARG A 47 6.00 15.40 9.09
N ASN A 48 4.68 15.29 9.01
CA ASN A 48 3.85 14.89 10.14
C ASN A 48 3.45 13.42 10.10
N ASN A 49 3.97 12.61 9.16
CA ASN A 49 3.66 11.18 8.97
C ASN A 49 2.15 10.85 8.86
N ARG A 50 1.28 11.86 8.82
CA ARG A 50 -0.19 11.69 8.75
C ARG A 50 -0.66 11.59 7.30
N GLU A 51 0.11 12.09 6.34
CA GLU A 51 -0.27 12.14 4.91
C GLU A 51 0.92 11.89 3.97
N GLY A 52 2.05 11.42 4.51
CA GLY A 52 3.22 11.02 3.72
C GLY A 52 2.94 9.68 3.03
N TRP A 53 2.24 9.73 1.91
CA TRP A 53 1.88 8.53 1.17
C TRP A 53 3.12 7.75 0.75
N ALA A 54 3.09 6.44 1.01
CA ALA A 54 4.06 5.48 0.54
C ALA A 54 3.32 4.33 -0.14
N THR A 55 3.49 4.17 -1.45
CA THR A 55 3.06 2.96 -2.16
C THR A 55 4.25 2.12 -2.54
N TRP A 56 4.07 0.81 -2.59
CA TRP A 56 5.07 -0.11 -3.12
C TRP A 56 5.14 0.01 -4.64
N ASP A 57 6.37 0.04 -5.17
CA ASP A 57 6.66 0.04 -6.60
C ASP A 57 7.05 -1.37 -7.07
N ASP A 58 6.28 -2.35 -6.62
CA ASP A 58 6.43 -3.76 -7.01
C ASP A 58 5.04 -4.41 -7.12
N GLU A 59 4.98 -5.64 -7.61
CA GLU A 59 3.71 -6.40 -7.73
C GLU A 59 3.46 -7.31 -6.52
N ARG A 60 4.33 -7.26 -5.49
CA ARG A 60 4.22 -8.17 -4.35
C ARG A 60 2.92 -7.93 -3.60
N GLY A 61 2.12 -8.99 -3.48
CA GLY A 61 0.82 -8.96 -2.82
C GLY A 61 -0.34 -8.58 -3.73
N VAL A 62 -0.12 -8.29 -5.02
CA VAL A 62 -1.18 -8.01 -5.99
C VAL A 62 -1.57 -9.31 -6.71
N ARG A 63 -2.85 -9.68 -6.65
CA ARG A 63 -3.39 -10.88 -7.30
C ARG A 63 -4.80 -10.59 -7.82
N ASN A 64 -5.19 -11.24 -8.92
CA ASN A 64 -6.53 -11.12 -9.50
C ASN A 64 -7.66 -11.67 -8.60
N SER A 65 -7.33 -12.43 -7.57
CA SER A 65 -8.26 -12.91 -6.56
C SER A 65 -8.52 -11.89 -5.44
N ASN A 66 -7.75 -10.80 -5.38
CA ASN A 66 -7.88 -9.82 -4.31
C ASN A 66 -9.14 -8.97 -4.49
N PRO A 67 -9.73 -8.44 -3.40
CA PRO A 67 -10.82 -7.46 -3.51
C PRO A 67 -10.41 -6.24 -4.34
N SER A 68 -11.35 -5.65 -5.07
CA SER A 68 -11.11 -4.41 -5.81
C SER A 68 -11.01 -3.21 -4.86
N CYS A 69 -10.11 -2.28 -5.17
CA CYS A 69 -10.05 -0.98 -4.50
C CYS A 69 -11.03 0.03 -5.13
N TYR A 70 -11.10 1.26 -4.62
CA TYR A 70 -11.98 2.31 -5.16
C TYR A 70 -11.63 2.77 -6.57
N CYS A 71 -10.46 2.41 -7.10
CA CYS A 71 -10.10 2.64 -8.50
C CYS A 71 -10.72 1.61 -9.46
N GLY A 72 -11.28 0.50 -8.94
CA GLY A 72 -11.73 -0.64 -9.74
C GLY A 72 -10.66 -1.73 -9.93
N ASP A 73 -9.39 -1.42 -9.67
CA ASP A 73 -8.27 -2.36 -9.80
C ASP A 73 -8.15 -3.32 -8.60
N PHE A 74 -7.49 -4.45 -8.81
CA PHE A 74 -7.14 -5.40 -7.73
C PHE A 74 -6.30 -4.73 -6.64
N SER A 75 -6.71 -4.93 -5.38
CA SER A 75 -5.96 -4.45 -4.22
C SER A 75 -4.65 -5.22 -4.00
N ARG A 76 -3.81 -4.70 -3.11
CA ARG A 76 -2.59 -5.35 -2.63
C ARG A 76 -2.81 -5.90 -1.23
N HIS A 77 -2.39 -7.14 -1.02
CA HIS A 77 -2.20 -7.73 0.30
C HIS A 77 -0.88 -7.24 0.90
N ASP A 78 -0.95 -6.65 2.09
CA ASP A 78 0.20 -6.30 2.92
C ASP A 78 -0.02 -6.80 4.36
N GLN A 79 1.02 -6.75 5.19
CA GLN A 79 1.02 -7.34 6.53
C GLN A 79 1.42 -6.33 7.60
N ASP A 80 0.72 -6.37 8.73
CA ASP A 80 1.08 -5.56 9.89
C ASP A 80 2.48 -5.93 10.40
N GLY A 81 3.29 -4.89 10.61
CA GLY A 81 4.68 -5.03 11.05
C GLY A 81 4.82 -5.61 12.46
N ILE A 82 6.02 -6.09 12.76
CA ILE A 82 6.37 -6.84 13.99
C ILE A 82 6.29 -5.96 15.27
N GLY A 83 6.00 -4.66 15.16
CA GLY A 83 5.95 -3.76 16.32
C GLY A 83 4.55 -3.48 16.89
N ARG A 84 3.47 -3.95 16.25
CA ARG A 84 2.10 -3.47 16.54
C ARG A 84 1.24 -4.37 17.44
N GLY A 85 1.82 -5.38 18.09
CA GLY A 85 1.09 -6.26 19.02
C GLY A 85 0.08 -7.22 18.39
N ARG A 86 -0.28 -7.03 17.12
CA ARG A 86 -1.10 -7.95 16.30
C ARG A 86 -0.32 -8.39 15.06
N HIS A 87 0.66 -9.25 15.28
CA HIS A 87 1.61 -9.65 14.26
C HIS A 87 0.94 -10.50 13.19
N GLY A 88 1.22 -10.21 11.92
CA GLY A 88 0.81 -11.06 10.81
C GLY A 88 -0.64 -10.94 10.36
N LEU A 89 -1.44 -10.01 10.91
CA LEU A 89 -2.71 -9.65 10.29
C LEU A 89 -2.45 -9.08 8.89
N GLY A 90 -3.18 -9.61 7.92
CA GLY A 90 -3.20 -9.11 6.57
C GLY A 90 -4.13 -7.93 6.45
N PHE A 91 -3.85 -7.05 5.51
CA PHE A 91 -4.76 -5.99 5.12
C PHE A 91 -4.66 -5.74 3.62
N TRP A 92 -5.71 -5.12 3.08
CA TRP A 92 -5.81 -4.74 1.69
C TRP A 92 -5.59 -3.24 1.55
N THR A 93 -4.77 -2.83 0.57
CA THR A 93 -4.61 -1.43 0.17
C THR A 93 -4.73 -1.27 -1.34
N CYS A 94 -4.94 -0.05 -1.81
CA CYS A 94 -4.81 0.24 -3.24
C CYS A 94 -3.40 -0.14 -3.73
N ALA A 95 -3.30 -1.00 -4.74
CA ALA A 95 -2.02 -1.52 -5.23
C ALA A 95 -1.12 -0.43 -5.83
N THR A 96 -1.74 0.54 -6.50
CA THR A 96 -1.08 1.73 -7.01
C THR A 96 -1.01 2.78 -5.91
N GLY A 97 -2.00 2.89 -5.03
CA GLY A 97 -2.13 3.96 -4.05
C GLY A 97 -2.76 5.24 -4.63
N SER A 98 -3.48 5.10 -5.75
CA SER A 98 -4.28 6.16 -6.40
C SER A 98 -5.62 6.42 -5.68
N CYS A 99 -5.95 5.63 -4.67
CA CYS A 99 -7.02 5.90 -3.73
C CYS A 99 -6.62 5.50 -2.32
N ASP A 100 -7.44 5.89 -1.35
CA ASP A 100 -7.29 5.64 0.09
C ASP A 100 -7.95 4.33 0.55
N TYR A 101 -8.25 3.42 -0.39
CA TYR A 101 -8.82 2.11 -0.05
C TYR A 101 -7.92 1.37 0.95
N TYR A 102 -8.54 1.00 2.07
CA TYR A 102 -7.95 0.20 3.13
C TYR A 102 -9.03 -0.73 3.71
N SER A 103 -8.70 -2.02 3.86
CA SER A 103 -9.56 -2.98 4.54
C SER A 103 -8.74 -3.96 5.37
N LYS A 104 -9.20 -4.20 6.59
CA LYS A 104 -8.67 -5.26 7.47
C LYS A 104 -9.48 -6.56 7.40
N TYR A 105 -10.52 -6.61 6.56
CA TYR A 105 -11.44 -7.75 6.49
C TYR A 105 -11.12 -8.63 5.29
N LEU A 106 -11.27 -9.94 5.45
CA LEU A 106 -10.91 -10.94 4.43
C LEU A 106 -11.57 -10.67 3.07
N ASN A 107 -12.80 -10.16 3.08
CA ASN A 107 -13.60 -9.86 1.90
C ASN A 107 -13.35 -8.45 1.30
N GLY A 108 -12.46 -7.64 1.89
CA GLY A 108 -12.16 -6.29 1.40
C GLY A 108 -13.16 -5.21 1.79
N TRP A 109 -14.09 -5.45 2.71
CA TRP A 109 -15.02 -4.41 3.13
C TRP A 109 -14.33 -3.29 3.91
N THR A 110 -14.76 -2.06 3.70
CA THR A 110 -14.16 -0.87 4.34
C THR A 110 -14.96 -0.36 5.54
N SER A 111 -16.20 -0.84 5.70
CA SER A 111 -17.05 -0.64 6.87
C SER A 111 -17.29 -1.96 7.61
N TYR A 112 -17.53 -1.87 8.92
CA TYR A 112 -17.92 -3.03 9.72
C TYR A 112 -19.31 -3.54 9.30
N ALA A 113 -19.44 -4.86 9.24
CA ALA A 113 -20.70 -5.58 9.11
C ALA A 113 -20.64 -6.86 9.97
N PRO A 114 -21.78 -7.41 10.43
CA PRO A 114 -21.82 -8.55 11.36
C PRO A 114 -21.03 -9.79 10.91
N GLN A 115 -20.84 -9.96 9.60
CA GLN A 115 -20.15 -11.07 8.95
C GLN A 115 -18.67 -10.77 8.59
N CYS A 116 -18.11 -9.66 9.08
CA CYS A 116 -16.71 -9.32 8.84
C CYS A 116 -15.76 -10.24 9.63
N VAL A 117 -14.93 -11.00 8.91
CA VAL A 117 -13.78 -11.73 9.48
C VAL A 117 -12.51 -10.93 9.20
N GLU A 118 -11.69 -10.66 10.22
CA GLU A 118 -10.37 -10.03 10.01
C GLU A 118 -9.49 -10.90 9.11
N PHE A 119 -8.69 -10.27 8.25
CA PHE A 119 -7.86 -11.00 7.30
C PHE A 119 -6.64 -11.60 8.01
N TYR A 120 -6.69 -12.92 8.19
CA TYR A 120 -5.55 -13.72 8.63
C TYR A 120 -4.93 -14.45 7.42
N PRO A 121 -3.69 -14.15 7.01
CA PRO A 121 -3.06 -14.70 5.82
C PRO A 121 -2.91 -16.22 5.79
N TRP A 122 -2.95 -16.88 6.95
CA TRP A 122 -2.83 -18.34 7.09
C TRP A 122 -4.17 -19.08 7.04
N LEU A 123 -5.29 -18.38 6.81
CA LEU A 123 -6.62 -18.97 6.62
C LEU A 123 -7.01 -19.06 5.13
N LEU A 124 -6.06 -18.85 4.22
CA LEU A 124 -6.20 -18.94 2.76
C LEU A 124 -5.46 -20.16 2.21
#